data_AF-A0A7J8MJW8-F1
#
_entry.id   AF-A0A7J8MJW8-F1
#
_cell.length_a   1.000
_cell.length_b   1.000
_cell.length_c   1.000
_cell.angle_alpha   90.00
_cell.angle_beta   90.00
_cell.angle_gamma   90.00
#
_symmetry.space_group_name_H-M   'P 1'
#
loop_
_entity.id
_entity.type
_entity.pdbx_description
1 polymer ?
#
loop_
_entity_poly.entity_id
_entity_poly.type
_entity_poly.pdbx_seq_one_letter_code
_entity_poly.pdbx_strand_id
1 'polypeptide(L)'
;FNTDNNHSVIQTYNFTTYKFCDYDDALQNDTIEWSATDPSSTAPHPISVAVPLLKEGMNYFFSSDYDGEQCNNGQHFKINVTHGQGLPKSLDPSDDAPAPNSPDYRGDDSAPETIVPANFNHPIEEESDKDEASGSG
;
A
#
# COMPACT_ATOMS: atom_id res chain seq x y z
N PHE A 1 9.40 -16.58 0.99
CA PHE A 1 8.54 -17.75 1.25
C PHE A 1 8.41 -18.54 -0.04
N ASN A 2 8.35 -19.87 0.02
CA ASN A 2 7.93 -20.67 -1.13
C ASN A 2 6.41 -20.76 -1.07
N THR A 3 5.74 -19.80 -1.70
CA THR A 3 4.32 -19.51 -1.50
C THR A 3 3.60 -19.48 -2.86
N ASP A 4 2.28 -19.69 -2.84
CA ASP A 4 1.39 -19.61 -4.00
C ASP A 4 0.21 -18.68 -3.68
N ASN A 5 -0.68 -18.46 -4.63
CA ASN A 5 -1.84 -17.59 -4.44
C ASN A 5 -2.84 -18.09 -3.38
N ASN A 6 -2.72 -19.31 -2.86
CA ASN A 6 -3.56 -19.81 -1.78
C ASN A 6 -2.91 -19.71 -0.39
N HIS A 7 -1.69 -19.18 -0.30
CA HIS A 7 -0.93 -19.06 0.94
C HIS A 7 -0.79 -17.59 1.38
N SER A 8 -0.53 -17.38 2.66
CA SER A 8 -0.30 -16.04 3.22
C SER A 8 0.95 -15.94 4.08
N VAL A 9 1.37 -14.70 4.31
CA VAL A 9 2.51 -14.35 5.13
C VAL A 9 2.03 -13.44 6.25
N ILE A 10 2.24 -13.85 7.49
CA ILE A 10 1.97 -13.04 8.66
C ILE A 10 3.22 -12.24 9.01
N GLN A 11 3.05 -10.93 9.17
CA GLN A 11 4.01 -10.03 9.78
C GLN A 11 3.59 -9.73 11.21
N THR A 12 4.52 -9.78 12.15
CA THR A 12 4.31 -9.33 13.53
C THR A 12 5.55 -8.61 14.08
N TYR A 13 5.34 -7.80 15.10
CA TYR A 13 6.41 -7.22 15.92
C TYR A 13 6.57 -7.94 17.26
N ASN A 14 5.71 -8.92 17.55
CA ASN A 14 5.71 -9.67 18.80
C ASN A 14 6.51 -10.98 18.63
N PHE A 15 7.60 -11.11 19.39
CA PHE A 15 8.45 -12.30 19.35
C PHE A 15 7.73 -13.56 19.81
N THR A 16 6.77 -13.46 20.74
CA THR A 16 6.01 -14.59 21.26
C THR A 16 5.12 -15.18 20.18
N THR A 17 4.32 -14.36 19.50
CA THR A 17 3.49 -14.70 18.32
C THR A 17 4.34 -15.42 17.26
N TYR A 18 5.48 -14.82 16.90
CA TYR A 18 6.41 -15.42 15.94
C TYR A 18 6.97 -16.78 16.39
N LYS A 19 7.37 -16.90 17.67
CA LYS A 19 8.01 -18.11 18.19
C LYS A 19 7.05 -19.29 18.23
N PHE A 20 5.78 -19.04 18.48
CA PHE A 20 4.75 -20.07 18.57
C PHE A 20 4.01 -20.30 17.25
N CYS A 21 4.33 -19.54 16.20
CA CYS A 21 3.61 -19.57 14.93
C CYS A 21 2.10 -19.38 15.10
N ASP A 22 1.71 -18.60 16.12
CA ASP A 22 0.33 -18.46 16.56
C ASP A 22 -0.09 -17.00 16.41
N TYR A 23 -1.05 -16.78 15.50
CA TYR A 23 -1.65 -15.48 15.26
C TYR A 23 -3.12 -15.42 15.72
N ASP A 24 -3.71 -16.54 16.15
CA ASP A 24 -5.13 -16.63 16.51
C ASP A 24 -5.44 -15.83 17.79
N ASP A 25 -4.47 -15.78 18.71
CA ASP A 25 -4.54 -15.00 19.94
C ASP A 25 -4.03 -13.56 19.79
N ALA A 26 -3.65 -13.14 18.58
CA ALA A 26 -3.16 -11.78 18.33
C ALA A 26 -4.32 -10.78 18.29
N LEU A 27 -4.14 -9.58 18.85
CA LEU A 27 -5.11 -8.52 18.65
C LEU A 27 -5.15 -8.12 17.17
N GLN A 28 -6.26 -7.55 16.72
CA GLN A 28 -6.50 -7.20 15.31
C GLN A 28 -5.44 -6.27 14.69
N ASN A 29 -4.63 -5.61 15.52
CA ASN A 29 -3.54 -4.70 15.15
C ASN A 29 -2.13 -5.23 15.50
N ASP A 30 -2.02 -6.44 16.03
CA ASP A 30 -0.74 -7.05 16.43
C ASP A 30 -0.03 -7.78 15.27
N THR A 31 -0.82 -8.14 14.25
CA THR A 31 -0.36 -8.87 13.05
C THR A 31 -0.90 -8.22 11.79
N ILE A 32 -0.16 -8.39 10.69
CA ILE A 32 -0.58 -8.00 9.34
C ILE A 32 -0.46 -9.23 8.45
N GLU A 33 -1.54 -9.60 7.77
CA GLU A 33 -1.55 -10.67 6.80
C GLU A 33 -1.30 -10.13 5.39
N TRP A 34 -0.39 -10.78 4.68
CA TRP A 34 -0.02 -10.46 3.31
C TRP A 34 -0.29 -11.67 2.42
N SER A 35 -1.20 -11.53 1.46
CA SER A 35 -1.64 -12.60 0.57
C SER A 35 -1.84 -12.10 -0.87
N ALA A 36 -2.08 -13.02 -1.81
CA ALA A 36 -2.51 -12.65 -3.16
C ALA A 36 -3.89 -11.99 -3.16
N THR A 37 -4.12 -11.14 -4.15
CA THR A 37 -5.44 -10.53 -4.40
C THR A 37 -6.46 -11.51 -4.98
N ASP A 38 -6.01 -12.64 -5.52
CA ASP A 38 -6.79 -13.65 -6.24
C ASP A 38 -6.54 -15.07 -5.69
N PRO A 39 -6.94 -15.35 -4.43
CA PRO A 39 -6.67 -16.64 -3.82
C PRO A 39 -7.44 -17.78 -4.46
N SER A 40 -6.78 -18.93 -4.65
CA SER A 40 -7.40 -20.12 -5.24
C SER A 40 -6.76 -21.43 -4.80
N SER A 41 -7.54 -22.28 -4.12
CA SER A 41 -7.15 -23.64 -3.75
C SER A 41 -7.26 -24.65 -4.90
N THR A 42 -7.99 -24.33 -5.97
CA THR A 42 -8.22 -25.22 -7.12
C THR A 42 -7.27 -24.96 -8.29
N ALA A 43 -6.64 -23.79 -8.32
CA ALA A 43 -5.64 -23.41 -9.31
C ALA A 43 -4.45 -22.68 -8.65
N PRO A 44 -3.70 -23.37 -7.76
CA PRO A 44 -2.55 -22.79 -7.09
C PRO A 44 -1.43 -22.50 -8.09
N HIS A 45 -0.84 -21.32 -8.01
CA HIS A 45 0.33 -20.96 -8.80
C HIS A 45 1.32 -20.14 -7.97
N PRO A 46 2.64 -20.29 -8.20
CA PRO A 46 3.66 -19.57 -7.42
C PRO A 46 3.51 -18.06 -7.56
N ILE A 47 3.65 -17.35 -6.44
CA ILE A 47 3.58 -15.89 -6.40
C ILE A 47 4.72 -15.29 -5.58
N SER A 48 4.80 -13.96 -5.59
CA SER A 48 5.58 -13.20 -4.62
C SER A 48 4.70 -12.09 -4.05
N VAL A 49 4.72 -11.95 -2.73
CA VAL A 49 3.97 -10.90 -2.02
C VAL A 49 4.94 -9.83 -1.57
N ALA A 50 4.68 -8.58 -1.95
CA ALA A 50 5.49 -7.44 -1.54
C ALA A 50 5.08 -7.01 -0.13
N VAL A 51 6.06 -6.93 0.79
CA VAL A 51 5.81 -6.58 2.19
C VAL A 51 6.61 -5.32 2.55
N PRO A 52 5.94 -4.18 2.85
CA PRO A 52 6.59 -2.94 3.21
C PRO A 52 7.18 -2.98 4.62
N LEU A 53 8.37 -2.39 4.79
CA LEU A 53 9.09 -2.31 6.06
C LEU A 53 8.84 -0.95 6.72
N LEU A 54 7.74 -0.84 7.46
CA LEU A 54 7.24 0.43 7.98
C LEU A 54 7.74 0.80 9.37
N LYS A 55 8.32 -0.15 10.11
CA LYS A 55 8.73 0.04 11.51
C LYS A 55 10.16 -0.43 11.72
N GLU A 56 10.99 0.46 12.26
CA GLU A 56 12.36 0.15 12.66
C GLU A 56 12.40 -0.87 13.80
N GLY A 57 13.46 -1.67 13.83
CA GLY A 57 13.69 -2.76 14.76
C GLY A 57 13.33 -4.14 14.21
N MET A 58 13.20 -5.10 15.12
CA MET A 58 12.92 -6.49 14.74
C MET A 58 11.51 -6.63 14.17
N ASN A 59 11.44 -7.11 12.93
CA ASN A 59 10.23 -7.49 12.24
C ASN A 59 10.27 -9.01 12.02
N TYR A 60 9.15 -9.68 12.29
CA TYR A 60 9.04 -11.12 12.23
C TYR A 60 8.03 -11.52 11.16
N PHE A 61 8.36 -12.53 10.37
CA PHE A 61 7.55 -13.01 9.27
C PHE A 61 7.45 -14.54 9.32
N PHE A 62 6.25 -15.08 9.13
CA PHE A 62 6.03 -16.51 9.11
C PHE A 62 4.80 -16.87 8.28
N SER A 63 4.72 -18.11 7.79
CA SER A 63 3.48 -18.63 7.20
C SER A 63 2.56 -19.16 8.31
N SER A 64 1.28 -18.77 8.28
CA SER A 64 0.22 -19.34 9.12
C SER A 64 -0.47 -20.54 8.47
N ASP A 65 -0.06 -20.92 7.25
CA ASP A 65 -0.71 -21.97 6.49
C ASP A 65 -0.55 -23.34 7.16
N TYR A 66 -1.59 -24.16 7.00
CA TYR A 66 -1.68 -25.50 7.61
C TYR A 66 -1.51 -25.46 9.13
N ASP A 67 -2.28 -24.60 9.80
CA ASP A 67 -2.24 -24.41 11.26
C ASP A 67 -0.83 -24.10 11.78
N GLY A 68 -0.06 -23.33 11.01
CA GLY A 68 1.32 -22.95 11.33
C GLY A 68 2.36 -24.05 11.12
N GLU A 69 2.01 -25.20 10.52
CA GLU A 69 2.96 -26.29 10.23
C GLU A 69 4.13 -25.80 9.36
N GLN A 70 3.88 -24.94 8.37
CA GLN A 70 4.95 -24.41 7.52
C GLN A 70 5.94 -23.57 8.34
N CYS A 71 5.44 -22.69 9.22
CA CYS A 71 6.28 -21.93 10.14
C CYS A 71 7.09 -22.86 11.04
N ASN A 72 6.46 -23.85 11.68
CA ASN A 72 7.15 -24.82 12.54
C ASN A 72 8.24 -25.62 11.80
N ASN A 73 8.10 -25.81 10.49
CA ASN A 73 9.08 -26.46 9.62
C ASN A 73 10.10 -25.48 8.99
N GLY A 74 10.23 -24.28 9.55
CA GLY A 74 11.26 -23.30 9.20
C GLY A 74 10.86 -22.28 8.15
N GLN A 75 9.59 -22.26 7.74
CA GLN A 75 9.06 -21.21 6.86
C GLN A 75 8.74 -19.94 7.65
N HIS A 76 9.78 -19.39 8.28
CA HIS A 76 9.73 -18.17 9.05
C HIS A 76 11.09 -17.45 8.96
N PHE A 77 11.10 -16.13 9.04
CA PHE A 77 12.32 -15.37 9.19
C PHE A 77 12.10 -14.09 9.97
N LYS A 78 13.20 -13.47 10.37
CA LYS A 78 13.21 -12.19 11.05
C LYS A 78 14.24 -11.28 10.44
N ILE A 79 13.93 -10.00 10.39
CA ILE A 79 14.85 -8.96 9.90
C ILE A 79 14.94 -7.86 10.94
N ASN A 80 16.10 -7.23 11.02
CA ASN A 80 16.27 -6.00 11.78
C ASN A 80 16.18 -4.83 10.82
N VAL A 81 15.05 -4.13 10.83
CA VAL A 81 14.82 -2.95 9.98
C VAL A 81 15.54 -1.77 10.59
N THR A 82 16.40 -1.11 9.82
CA THR A 82 17.14 0.08 10.25
C THR A 82 16.81 1.25 9.34
N HIS A 83 17.02 2.46 9.84
CA HIS A 83 16.91 3.66 9.02
C HIS A 83 17.85 3.59 7.80
N GLY A 84 17.31 3.96 6.64
CA GLY A 84 18.12 4.09 5.42
C GLY A 84 19.17 5.20 5.58
N GLN A 85 20.36 5.03 5.02
CA GLN A 85 21.43 6.02 5.12
C GLN A 85 21.27 7.21 4.15
N GLY A 86 20.12 7.31 3.49
CA GLY A 86 19.87 8.30 2.45
C GLY A 86 20.77 8.10 1.23
N LEU A 87 20.86 9.16 0.41
CA LEU A 87 21.79 9.19 -0.70
C LEU A 87 23.24 9.32 -0.19
N PRO A 88 24.23 8.76 -0.91
CA PRO A 88 25.63 9.05 -0.65
C PRO A 88 25.89 10.57 -0.69
N LYS A 89 26.80 11.08 0.14
CA LYS A 89 27.14 12.52 0.17
C LYS A 89 27.51 13.13 -1.19
N SER A 90 28.01 12.34 -2.14
CA SER A 90 28.32 12.80 -3.49
C SER A 90 27.09 13.10 -4.35
N LEU A 91 25.92 12.61 -3.94
CA LEU A 91 24.62 12.79 -4.58
C LEU A 91 23.68 13.64 -3.71
N ASP A 92 24.17 14.17 -2.58
CA ASP A 92 23.41 15.11 -1.77
C ASP A 92 23.28 16.39 -2.60
N PRO A 93 22.05 16.84 -2.91
CA PRO A 93 21.88 18.14 -3.57
C PRO A 93 22.57 19.19 -2.71
N SER A 94 23.39 20.05 -3.32
CA SER A 94 23.99 21.19 -2.62
C SER A 94 22.88 21.93 -1.88
N ASP A 95 23.11 22.39 -0.65
CA ASP A 95 22.13 23.22 0.10
C ASP A 95 21.71 24.48 -0.70
N ASP A 96 22.53 24.87 -1.70
CA ASP A 96 22.26 25.93 -2.68
C ASP A 96 21.38 25.51 -3.88
N ALA A 97 20.92 24.25 -3.93
CA ALA A 97 20.00 23.82 -4.96
C ALA A 97 18.71 24.64 -4.83
N PRO A 98 18.29 25.39 -5.86
CA PRO A 98 17.08 26.17 -5.79
C PRO A 98 15.92 25.24 -5.39
N ALA A 99 15.13 25.67 -4.41
CA ALA A 99 13.86 25.01 -4.16
C ALA A 99 13.10 24.91 -5.49
N PRO A 100 12.38 23.80 -5.77
CA PRO A 100 11.49 23.74 -6.90
C PRO A 100 10.63 25.00 -6.88
N ASN A 101 10.52 25.70 -8.00
CA ASN A 101 9.63 26.85 -8.10
C ASN A 101 8.27 26.39 -7.57
N SER A 102 7.79 27.01 -6.49
CA SER A 102 6.40 26.86 -6.09
C SER A 102 5.57 27.10 -7.35
N PRO A 103 4.54 26.29 -7.63
CA PRO A 103 3.68 26.55 -8.76
C PRO A 103 3.23 28.01 -8.68
N ASP A 104 3.55 28.78 -9.71
CA ASP A 104 3.11 30.16 -9.83
C ASP A 104 1.59 30.15 -9.98
N TYR A 105 0.86 30.23 -8.86
CA TYR A 105 -0.59 30.46 -8.82
C TYR A 105 -0.98 31.87 -9.37
N ARG A 106 -0.06 32.52 -10.09
CA ARG A 106 -0.20 33.82 -10.73
C ARG A 106 -0.09 33.72 -12.26
N GLY A 107 -0.35 32.54 -12.82
CA GLY A 107 -0.76 32.39 -14.20
C GLY A 107 -2.20 31.91 -14.23
N ASP A 108 -2.98 32.43 -15.17
CA ASP A 108 -4.32 31.98 -15.58
C ASP A 108 -4.33 30.52 -16.13
N ASP A 109 -3.33 29.73 -15.76
CA ASP A 109 -3.09 28.33 -16.13
C ASP A 109 -2.83 27.51 -14.85
N SER A 110 -3.50 27.91 -13.76
CA SER A 110 -3.60 27.10 -12.54
C SER A 110 -4.34 25.81 -12.90
N ALA A 111 -3.87 24.68 -12.37
CA ALA A 111 -4.46 23.36 -12.55
C ALA A 111 -6.00 23.43 -12.62
N PRO A 112 -6.65 22.68 -13.54
CA PRO A 112 -8.08 22.83 -13.78
C PRO A 112 -8.81 22.73 -12.45
N GLU A 113 -9.61 23.76 -12.13
CA GLU A 113 -10.47 23.72 -10.96
C GLU A 113 -11.28 22.44 -11.03
N THR A 114 -10.96 21.50 -10.15
CA THR A 114 -11.77 20.29 -10.01
C THR A 114 -13.00 20.74 -9.25
N ILE A 115 -13.98 21.29 -9.98
CA ILE A 115 -15.32 21.51 -9.47
C ILE A 115 -15.86 20.11 -9.22
N VAL A 116 -15.77 19.64 -7.97
CA VAL A 116 -16.48 18.45 -7.53
C VAL A 116 -17.87 18.94 -7.13
N PRO A 117 -18.93 18.71 -7.94
CA PRO A 117 -20.27 19.10 -7.54
C PRO A 117 -20.59 18.32 -6.27
N ALA A 118 -20.94 19.05 -5.21
CA ALA A 118 -21.23 18.45 -3.92
C ALA A 118 -22.36 17.43 -4.05
N ASN A 119 -22.10 16.24 -3.49
CA ASN A 119 -23.03 15.16 -3.13
C ASN A 119 -23.05 13.93 -4.07
N PHE A 120 -22.26 12.91 -3.69
CA PHE A 120 -22.26 11.57 -4.30
C PHE A 120 -23.61 10.83 -4.25
N ASN A 121 -24.58 11.32 -3.48
CA ASN A 121 -25.90 10.72 -3.41
C ASN A 121 -26.89 11.31 -4.44
N HIS A 122 -26.59 12.48 -5.05
CA HIS A 122 -27.46 13.11 -6.06
C HIS A 122 -26.64 13.97 -7.04
N PRO A 123 -26.13 13.41 -8.15
CA PRO A 123 -25.46 14.17 -9.19
C PRO A 123 -26.43 15.13 -9.89
N ILE A 124 -26.00 16.37 -10.15
CA ILE A 124 -26.71 17.31 -11.00
C ILE A 124 -26.33 16.98 -12.45
N GLU A 125 -27.33 16.67 -13.28
CA GLU A 125 -27.13 16.55 -14.73
C GLU A 125 -26.98 17.96 -15.31
N GLU A 126 -25.80 18.29 -15.84
CA GLU A 126 -25.57 19.59 -16.49
C GLU A 126 -26.41 19.69 -17.76
N GLU A 127 -27.25 20.72 -17.83
CA GLU A 127 -28.04 21.06 -19.02
C GLU A 127 -27.10 21.44 -20.16
N SER A 128 -27.03 20.57 -21.17
CA SER A 128 -26.32 20.81 -22.43
C SER A 128 -26.79 22.11 -23.09
N ASP A 129 -25.83 23.02 -23.32
CA ASP A 129 -25.98 24.24 -24.11
C ASP A 129 -26.78 24.01 -25.38
N LYS A 130 -27.91 24.72 -25.50
CA LYS A 130 -28.64 24.88 -26.76
C LYS A 130 -28.48 26.31 -27.24
N ASP A 131 -27.41 26.54 -27.98
CA ASP A 131 -27.42 27.59 -28.99
C ASP A 131 -28.21 27.09 -30.19
N GLU A 132 -29.29 27.78 -30.55
CA GLU A 132 -29.57 28.24 -31.91
C GLU A 132 -30.78 29.19 -31.89
N ALA A 133 -30.50 30.44 -32.23
CA ALA A 133 -31.50 31.47 -32.45
C ALA A 133 -32.15 31.30 -33.83
N SER A 134 -33.48 31.43 -33.92
CA SER A 134 -34.14 32.20 -34.99
C SER A 134 -35.65 32.32 -34.71
N GLY A 135 -36.17 33.55 -34.74
CA GLY A 135 -37.58 33.84 -34.54
C GLY A 135 -38.44 33.67 -35.81
N SER A 136 -39.76 33.58 -35.62
CA SER A 136 -40.83 34.23 -36.42
C SER A 136 -42.19 33.64 -36.02
N GLY A 137 -43.17 34.51 -35.77
CA GLY A 137 -44.57 34.15 -35.49
C GLY A 137 -45.26 35.20 -34.65
#